data_AF-A0A1V3KML2-F1
#
_entry.id   AF-A0A1V3KML2-F1
#
_cell.length_a   1.000
_cell.length_b   1.000
_cell.length_c   1.000
_cell.angle_alpha   90.00
_cell.angle_beta   90.00
_cell.angle_gamma   90.00
#
_symmetry.space_group_name_H-M   'P 1'
#
loop_
_entity.id
_entity.type
_entity.pdbx_description
1 polymer ?
#
loop_
_entity_poly.entity_id
_entity_poly.type
_entity_poly.pdbx_seq_one_letter_code
_entity_poly.pdbx_strand_id
1 'polypeptide(L)'
;MNLPILYFDVTHCVKMHDWIIEKSGGLSGVYPDGEGKLHSVLEHIKNDDYYPTFQDKLVHLIYSINKLHVFLDGNKRSSLVLGTYFLELNGYDYCVEEFTLKMENIVVWLAESKISKALLHKLICSILNNEDDYSESLKYELFCAISEEY
;
A
#
# COMPACT_ATOMS: atom_id res chain seq x y z
N MET A 1 8.30 -13.64 21.13
CA MET A 1 9.43 -12.76 20.80
C MET A 1 9.02 -12.05 19.52
N ASN A 2 8.72 -10.75 19.55
CA ASN A 2 8.37 -10.04 18.32
C ASN A 2 9.64 -9.89 17.49
N LEU A 3 9.60 -10.34 16.23
CA LEU A 3 10.68 -10.12 15.30
C LEU A 3 10.77 -8.62 15.01
N PRO A 4 11.99 -8.06 14.88
CA PRO A 4 12.15 -6.66 14.50
C PRO A 4 11.60 -6.45 13.08
N ILE A 5 10.84 -5.37 12.89
CA ILE A 5 10.36 -4.98 11.56
C ILE A 5 11.53 -4.38 10.77
N LEU A 6 11.70 -4.86 9.55
CA LEU A 6 12.71 -4.39 8.61
C LEU A 6 12.11 -3.32 7.68
N TYR A 7 12.82 -2.22 7.51
CA TYR A 7 12.39 -1.05 6.73
C TYR A 7 13.36 -0.77 5.59
N PHE A 8 12.90 0.03 4.62
CA PHE A 8 13.70 0.55 3.51
C PHE A 8 13.68 2.07 3.47
N ASP A 9 14.55 2.66 2.65
CA ASP A 9 14.76 4.11 2.58
C ASP A 9 14.10 4.77 1.37
N VAL A 10 14.14 6.11 1.36
CA VAL A 10 13.60 6.94 0.27
C VAL A 10 14.28 6.62 -1.06
N THR A 11 15.58 6.31 -1.04
CA THR A 11 16.33 5.94 -2.25
C THR A 11 15.77 4.68 -2.88
N HIS A 12 15.41 3.68 -2.08
CA HIS A 12 14.75 2.48 -2.56
C HIS A 12 13.36 2.80 -3.15
N CYS A 13 12.57 3.64 -2.49
CA CYS A 13 11.25 4.07 -3.02
C CYS A 13 11.37 4.66 -4.43
N VAL A 14 12.30 5.60 -4.62
CA VAL A 14 12.49 6.28 -5.92
C VAL A 14 12.99 5.30 -6.98
N LYS A 15 13.94 4.42 -6.64
CA LYS A 15 14.43 3.38 -7.56
C LYS A 15 13.32 2.44 -8.02
N MET A 16 12.47 1.99 -7.11
CA MET A 16 11.35 1.11 -7.45
C MET A 16 10.32 1.83 -8.32
N HIS A 17 10.01 3.09 -8.02
CA HIS A 17 9.18 3.93 -8.87
C HIS A 17 9.75 4.04 -10.30
N ASP A 18 11.03 4.38 -10.43
CA ASP A 18 11.66 4.56 -11.74
C ASP A 18 11.64 3.27 -12.55
N TRP A 19 11.90 2.13 -11.89
CA TRP A 19 11.76 0.82 -12.51
C TRP A 19 10.31 0.54 -12.97
N ILE A 20 9.30 0.88 -12.18
CA ILE A 20 7.88 0.74 -12.58
C ILE A 20 7.59 1.57 -13.84
N ILE A 21 8.02 2.82 -13.87
CA ILE A 21 7.79 3.71 -15.03
C ILE A 21 8.53 3.21 -16.26
N GLU A 22 9.76 2.72 -16.12
CA GLU A 22 10.53 2.11 -17.21
C GLU A 22 9.78 0.92 -17.84
N LYS A 23 9.16 0.06 -17.02
CA LYS A 23 8.49 -1.17 -17.49
C LYS A 23 7.08 -0.96 -17.99
N SER A 24 6.34 -0.02 -17.42
CA SER A 24 4.90 0.13 -17.65
C SER A 24 4.49 1.47 -18.29
N GLY A 25 5.43 2.39 -18.47
CA GLY A 25 5.19 3.73 -19.00
C GLY A 25 4.56 4.69 -17.99
N GLY A 26 4.48 5.96 -18.38
CA GLY A 26 4.02 7.06 -17.54
C GLY A 26 5.05 8.18 -17.44
N LEU A 27 4.71 9.24 -16.70
CA LEU A 27 5.62 10.37 -16.48
C LEU A 27 6.61 10.04 -15.35
N SER A 28 7.90 9.95 -15.69
CA SER A 28 8.97 9.84 -14.70
C SER A 28 9.17 11.15 -13.97
N GLY A 29 9.46 11.07 -12.67
CA GLY A 29 9.81 12.21 -11.83
C GLY A 29 9.13 12.17 -10.47
N VAL A 30 9.82 12.78 -9.51
CA VAL A 30 9.32 13.03 -8.15
C VAL A 30 8.94 14.51 -8.07
N TYR A 31 7.84 14.84 -7.40
CA TYR A 31 7.53 16.25 -7.14
C TYR A 31 8.62 16.91 -6.27
N PRO A 32 8.82 18.24 -6.32
CA PRO A 32 9.87 18.91 -5.55
C PRO A 32 9.82 18.63 -4.03
N ASP A 33 8.63 18.39 -3.48
CA ASP A 33 8.41 18.03 -2.08
C ASP A 33 8.22 16.51 -1.85
N GLY A 34 8.29 15.70 -2.92
CA GLY A 34 7.96 14.28 -2.91
C GLY A 34 8.93 13.44 -2.07
N GLU A 35 10.23 13.69 -2.14
CA GLU A 35 11.20 13.00 -1.28
C GLU A 35 10.98 13.32 0.20
N GLY A 36 10.63 14.56 0.52
CA GLY A 36 10.26 14.97 1.88
C GLY A 36 9.01 14.24 2.38
N LYS A 37 7.99 14.09 1.52
CA LYS A 37 6.80 13.28 1.82
C LYS A 37 7.17 11.81 2.06
N LEU A 38 8.00 11.19 1.22
CA LEU A 38 8.45 9.81 1.40
C LEU A 38 9.19 9.63 2.73
N HIS A 39 10.12 10.55 3.04
CA HIS A 39 10.85 10.51 4.30
C HIS A 39 9.88 10.58 5.50
N SER A 40 8.93 11.52 5.47
CA SER A 40 7.92 11.63 6.53
C SER A 40 7.09 10.36 6.70
N VAL A 41 6.63 9.75 5.60
CA VAL A 41 5.86 8.50 5.65
C VAL A 41 6.67 7.36 6.26
N LEU A 42 7.92 7.18 5.81
CA LEU A 42 8.80 6.11 6.29
C LEU A 42 9.20 6.28 7.76
N GLU A 43 9.32 7.52 8.25
CA GLU A 43 9.53 7.79 9.67
C GLU A 43 8.24 7.57 10.49
N HIS A 44 7.08 8.00 9.99
CA HIS A 44 5.81 7.83 10.71
C HIS A 44 5.44 6.38 10.94
N ILE A 45 5.64 5.49 9.96
CA ILE A 45 5.34 4.06 10.13
C ILE A 45 6.22 3.37 11.19
N LYS A 46 7.29 4.01 11.68
CA LYS A 46 8.10 3.49 12.79
C LYS A 46 7.51 3.83 14.16
N ASN A 47 6.51 4.71 14.24
CA ASN A 47 5.88 5.08 15.50
C ASN A 47 4.83 4.04 15.91
N ASP A 48 5.13 3.30 16.97
CA ASP A 48 4.27 2.23 17.50
C ASP A 48 3.04 2.75 18.27
N ASP A 49 3.03 4.01 18.73
CA ASP A 49 1.86 4.61 19.39
C ASP A 49 0.73 4.83 18.38
N TYR A 50 1.08 5.14 17.12
CA TYR A 50 0.11 5.36 16.04
C TYR A 50 -0.11 4.12 15.16
N TYR A 51 0.92 3.31 14.97
CA TYR A 51 0.88 2.12 14.12
C TYR A 51 1.44 0.91 14.89
N PRO A 52 0.66 0.35 15.84
CA PRO A 52 1.16 -0.67 16.77
C PRO A 52 1.42 -2.02 16.12
N THR A 53 0.78 -2.33 14.99
CA THR A 53 0.96 -3.61 14.29
C THR A 53 1.65 -3.44 12.94
N PHE A 54 2.20 -4.53 12.39
CA PHE A 54 2.74 -4.52 11.04
C PHE A 54 1.68 -4.15 10.00
N GLN A 55 0.44 -4.63 10.18
CA GLN A 55 -0.70 -4.31 9.33
C GLN A 55 -0.98 -2.80 9.32
N ASP A 56 -0.98 -2.14 10.48
CA ASP A 56 -1.18 -0.69 10.58
C ASP A 56 -0.11 0.08 9.79
N LYS A 57 1.15 -0.37 9.88
CA LYS A 57 2.29 0.23 9.18
C LYS A 57 2.18 0.03 7.67
N LEU A 58 1.86 -1.19 7.22
CA LEU A 58 1.66 -1.52 5.80
C LEU A 58 0.50 -0.72 5.19
N VAL A 59 -0.64 -0.65 5.89
CA VAL A 59 -1.81 0.12 5.46
C VAL A 59 -1.46 1.59 5.35
N HIS A 60 -0.74 2.15 6.33
CA HIS A 60 -0.35 3.56 6.26
C HIS A 60 0.63 3.84 5.13
N LEU A 61 1.61 2.96 4.90
CA LEU A 61 2.56 3.07 3.79
C LEU A 61 1.83 3.14 2.43
N ILE A 62 0.96 2.15 2.15
CA ILE A 62 0.21 2.07 0.89
C ILE A 62 -0.69 3.27 0.73
N TYR A 63 -1.48 3.59 1.75
CA TYR A 63 -2.40 4.73 1.73
C TYR A 63 -1.67 6.03 1.42
N SER A 64 -0.55 6.28 2.10
CA SER A 64 0.20 7.53 1.97
C SER A 64 0.84 7.66 0.59
N ILE A 65 1.53 6.63 0.08
CA ILE A 65 2.15 6.69 -1.25
C ILE A 65 1.07 6.87 -2.33
N ASN A 66 -0.09 6.22 -2.17
CA ASN A 66 -1.19 6.31 -3.11
C ASN A 66 -1.79 7.74 -3.16
N LYS A 67 -1.94 8.40 -2.00
CA LYS A 67 -2.68 9.66 -1.85
C LYS A 67 -1.83 10.94 -1.80
N LEU A 68 -0.56 10.88 -1.41
CA LEU A 68 0.24 12.09 -1.18
C LEU A 68 0.83 12.72 -2.45
N HIS A 69 0.56 12.15 -3.63
CA HIS A 69 1.10 12.60 -4.90
C HIS A 69 2.61 12.84 -4.80
N VAL A 70 3.35 11.79 -4.44
CA VAL A 70 4.80 11.83 -4.31
C VAL A 70 5.45 11.94 -5.69
N PHE A 71 4.95 11.13 -6.62
CA PHE A 71 5.46 11.01 -7.98
C PHE A 71 4.56 11.72 -8.98
N LEU A 72 5.12 12.13 -10.11
CA LEU A 72 4.35 12.77 -11.19
C LEU A 72 3.30 11.84 -11.80
N ASP A 73 3.60 10.55 -11.88
CA ASP A 73 2.69 9.48 -12.26
C ASP A 73 3.09 8.20 -11.48
N GLY A 74 2.32 7.12 -11.59
CA GLY A 74 2.71 5.83 -11.04
C GLY A 74 2.48 5.67 -9.54
N ASN A 75 1.88 6.64 -8.83
CA ASN A 75 1.62 6.56 -7.38
C ASN A 75 0.84 5.29 -6.96
N LYS A 76 -0.19 4.89 -7.73
CA LYS A 76 -0.97 3.67 -7.48
C LYS A 76 -0.09 2.41 -7.55
N ARG A 77 0.64 2.28 -8.66
CA ARG A 77 1.55 1.16 -8.92
C ARG A 77 2.68 1.12 -7.90
N SER A 78 3.25 2.28 -7.56
CA SER A 78 4.29 2.42 -6.54
C SER A 78 3.79 2.04 -5.16
N SER A 79 2.56 2.42 -4.79
CA SER A 79 1.97 2.03 -3.52
C SER A 79 1.80 0.51 -3.39
N LEU A 80 1.39 -0.15 -4.47
CA LEU A 80 1.28 -1.61 -4.51
C LEU A 80 2.66 -2.27 -4.39
N VAL A 81 3.60 -1.92 -5.27
CA VAL A 81 4.93 -2.53 -5.32
C VAL A 81 5.71 -2.31 -4.04
N LEU A 82 5.68 -1.11 -3.45
CA LEU A 82 6.36 -0.84 -2.18
C LEU A 82 5.68 -1.53 -1.00
N GLY A 83 4.36 -1.70 -1.04
CA GLY A 83 3.63 -2.52 -0.07
C GLY A 83 4.02 -4.00 -0.17
N THR A 84 4.06 -4.56 -1.37
CA THR A 84 4.52 -5.93 -1.63
C THR A 84 5.96 -6.14 -1.18
N TYR A 85 6.86 -5.20 -1.50
CA TYR A 85 8.25 -5.27 -1.04
C TYR A 85 8.35 -5.23 0.50
N PHE A 86 7.51 -4.44 1.17
CA PHE A 86 7.49 -4.41 2.63
C PHE A 86 7.05 -5.76 3.24
N LEU A 87 6.14 -6.48 2.58
CA LEU A 87 5.74 -7.84 2.95
C LEU A 87 6.90 -8.82 2.79
N GLU A 88 7.52 -8.87 1.61
CA GLU A 88 8.68 -9.73 1.31
C GLU A 88 9.80 -9.51 2.32
N LEU A 89 10.15 -8.24 2.57
CA LEU A 89 11.21 -7.85 3.48
C LEU A 89 10.96 -8.35 4.92
N ASN A 90 9.70 -8.57 5.31
CA ASN A 90 9.31 -8.98 6.66
C ASN A 90 8.85 -10.45 6.74
N GLY A 91 9.12 -11.27 5.72
CA GLY A 91 8.87 -12.71 5.73
C GLY A 91 7.42 -13.10 5.48
N TYR A 92 6.64 -12.24 4.81
CA TYR A 92 5.25 -12.50 4.40
C TYR A 92 5.17 -13.12 2.99
N ASP A 93 6.23 -13.80 2.54
CA ASP A 93 6.31 -14.40 1.18
C ASP A 93 5.11 -15.30 0.85
N TYR A 94 4.52 -15.95 1.86
CA TYR A 94 3.38 -16.86 1.71
C TYR A 94 2.13 -16.20 1.12
N CYS A 95 1.93 -14.88 1.30
CA CYS A 95 0.75 -14.17 0.82
C CYS A 95 1.06 -13.11 -0.25
N VAL A 96 2.31 -12.97 -0.70
CA VAL A 96 2.74 -11.92 -1.64
C VAL A 96 2.02 -12.01 -2.98
N GLU A 97 1.86 -13.22 -3.53
CA GLU A 97 1.16 -13.45 -4.80
C GLU A 97 -0.31 -13.03 -4.70
N GLU A 98 -1.02 -13.57 -3.70
CA GLU A 98 -2.43 -13.27 -3.45
C GLU A 98 -2.65 -11.78 -3.14
N PHE A 99 -1.78 -11.20 -2.31
CA PHE A 99 -1.81 -9.78 -1.99
C PHE A 99 -1.69 -8.92 -3.24
N THR A 100 -0.72 -9.22 -4.10
CA THR A 100 -0.49 -8.46 -5.33
C THR A 100 -1.72 -8.52 -6.25
N LEU A 101 -2.30 -9.71 -6.42
CA LEU A 101 -3.51 -9.90 -7.24
C LEU A 101 -4.73 -9.17 -6.67
N LYS A 102 -5.04 -9.38 -5.38
CA LYS A 102 -6.23 -8.77 -4.74
C LYS A 102 -6.09 -7.24 -4.65
N MET A 103 -4.88 -6.72 -4.46
CA MET A 103 -4.65 -5.29 -4.26
C MET A 103 -4.62 -4.47 -5.55
N GLU A 104 -4.49 -5.07 -6.73
CA GLU A 104 -4.36 -4.37 -8.01
C GLU A 104 -5.52 -3.38 -8.26
N ASN A 105 -6.77 -3.83 -8.10
CA ASN A 105 -7.94 -2.96 -8.21
C ASN A 105 -8.17 -2.10 -6.96
N ILE A 106 -7.81 -2.62 -5.78
CA ILE A 106 -7.97 -1.90 -4.51
C ILE A 106 -7.17 -0.60 -4.52
N VAL A 107 -5.93 -0.58 -5.02
CA VAL A 107 -5.14 0.66 -5.09
C VAL A 107 -5.69 1.68 -6.09
N VAL A 108 -6.46 1.24 -7.09
CA VAL A 108 -7.18 2.11 -8.03
C VAL A 108 -8.39 2.73 -7.35
N TRP A 109 -9.27 1.91 -6.77
CA TRP A 109 -10.45 2.38 -6.03
C TRP A 109 -10.08 3.22 -4.82
N LEU A 110 -8.93 2.93 -4.20
CA LEU A 110 -8.35 3.77 -3.16
C LEU A 110 -8.04 5.16 -3.72
N ALA A 111 -7.36 5.26 -4.86
CA ALA A 111 -7.02 6.55 -5.48
C ALA A 111 -8.28 7.35 -5.85
N GLU A 112 -9.32 6.67 -6.34
CA GLU A 112 -10.66 7.23 -6.63
C GLU A 112 -11.44 7.62 -5.36
N SER A 113 -10.93 7.29 -4.17
CA SER A 113 -11.57 7.52 -2.86
C SER A 113 -12.85 6.71 -2.64
N LYS A 114 -13.08 5.66 -3.44
CA LYS A 114 -14.13 4.66 -3.21
C LYS A 114 -13.81 3.79 -1.99
N ILE A 115 -12.52 3.45 -1.82
CA ILE A 115 -12.05 2.71 -0.64
C ILE A 115 -11.50 3.67 0.41
N SER A 116 -12.06 3.63 1.62
CA SER A 116 -11.55 4.36 2.78
C SER A 116 -10.31 3.69 3.38
N LYS A 117 -9.51 4.43 4.16
CA LYS A 117 -8.35 3.84 4.87
C LYS A 117 -8.77 2.72 5.84
N ALA A 118 -9.95 2.84 6.45
CA ALA A 118 -10.49 1.83 7.35
C ALA A 118 -10.87 0.54 6.60
N LEU A 119 -11.51 0.66 5.43
CA LEU A 119 -11.83 -0.48 4.59
C LEU A 119 -10.55 -1.13 4.02
N LEU A 120 -9.59 -0.33 3.57
CA LEU A 120 -8.26 -0.79 3.16
C LEU A 120 -7.60 -1.64 4.26
N HIS A 121 -7.66 -1.20 5.52
CA HIS A 121 -7.13 -1.95 6.65
C HIS A 121 -7.77 -3.34 6.79
N LYS A 122 -9.11 -3.42 6.72
CA LYS A 122 -9.84 -4.69 6.80
C LYS A 122 -9.46 -5.65 5.67
N LEU A 123 -9.39 -5.14 4.44
CA LEU A 123 -9.02 -5.92 3.25
C LEU A 123 -7.60 -6.49 3.39
N ILE A 124 -6.63 -5.64 3.75
CA ILE A 124 -5.24 -6.06 3.96
C ILE A 124 -5.16 -7.11 5.08
N CYS A 125 -5.81 -6.89 6.22
CA CYS A 125 -5.80 -7.86 7.32
C CYS A 125 -6.33 -9.23 6.90
N SER A 126 -7.44 -9.27 6.15
CA SER A 126 -8.02 -10.53 5.66
C SER A 126 -7.06 -11.29 4.74
N ILE A 127 -6.37 -10.58 3.84
CA ILE A 127 -5.32 -11.18 2.98
C ILE A 127 -4.18 -11.74 3.82
N LEU A 128 -3.65 -10.96 4.77
CA LEU A 128 -2.48 -11.37 5.58
C LEU A 128 -2.80 -12.54 6.52
N ASN A 129 -4.05 -12.68 6.93
CA ASN A 129 -4.54 -13.82 7.70
C ASN A 129 -4.71 -15.10 6.86
N ASN A 130 -4.44 -15.03 5.55
CA ASN A 130 -4.57 -16.15 4.61
C ASN A 130 -6.00 -16.73 4.62
N GLU A 131 -7.00 -15.86 4.68
CA GLU A 131 -8.40 -16.25 4.52
C GLU A 131 -8.65 -16.60 3.05
N ASP A 132 -9.14 -17.81 2.78
CA ASP A 132 -9.42 -18.30 1.41
C ASP A 132 -10.27 -17.30 0.60
N ASP A 133 -11.19 -16.62 1.28
CA ASP A 133 -12.03 -15.57 0.72
C ASP A 133 -12.41 -14.54 1.79
N TYR A 134 -12.76 -13.32 1.37
CA TYR A 134 -13.26 -12.29 2.27
C TYR A 134 -14.55 -12.76 2.95
N SER A 135 -14.75 -12.38 4.21
CA SER A 135 -16.02 -12.59 4.90
C SER A 135 -17.17 -11.95 4.11
N GLU A 136 -18.38 -12.53 4.20
CA GLU A 136 -19.56 -11.99 3.52
C GLU A 136 -19.82 -10.51 3.89
N SER A 137 -19.54 -10.14 5.14
CA SER A 137 -19.62 -8.75 5.59
C SER A 137 -18.60 -7.83 4.89
N LEU A 138 -17.36 -8.29 4.71
CA LEU A 138 -16.31 -7.51 4.06
C LEU A 138 -16.53 -7.42 2.55
N LYS A 139 -17.02 -8.49 1.92
CA LYS A 139 -17.47 -8.47 0.51
C LYS A 139 -18.59 -7.46 0.30
N TYR A 140 -19.60 -7.48 1.17
CA TYR A 140 -20.72 -6.53 1.09
C TYR A 140 -20.24 -5.09 1.28
N GLU A 141 -19.38 -4.83 2.26
CA GLU A 141 -18.79 -3.50 2.49
C GLU A 141 -17.97 -3.02 1.27
N LEU A 142 -17.15 -3.89 0.69
CA LEU A 142 -16.41 -3.61 -0.54
C LEU A 142 -17.35 -3.34 -1.72
N PHE A 143 -18.39 -4.17 -1.89
CA PHE A 143 -19.38 -4.00 -2.95
C PHE A 143 -20.08 -2.64 -2.84
N CYS A 144 -20.56 -2.26 -1.65
CA CYS A 144 -21.17 -0.96 -1.42
C CYS A 144 -20.20 0.16 -1.78
N ALA A 145 -18.96 0.09 -1.29
CA ALA A 145 -17.94 1.12 -1.52
C ALA A 145 -17.62 1.36 -3.01
N ILE A 146 -17.62 0.30 -3.83
CA ILE A 146 -17.34 0.42 -5.27
C ILE A 146 -18.59 0.67 -6.13
N SER A 147 -19.79 0.50 -5.58
CA SER A 147 -21.07 0.63 -6.31
C SER A 147 -21.76 1.99 -6.11
N GLU A 148 -21.22 2.89 -5.29
CA GLU A 148 -21.78 4.23 -5.00
C GLU A 148 -21.78 5.21 -6.21
N GLU A 149 -21.74 4.70 -7.45
CA GLU A 149 -21.99 5.47 -8.68
C GLU A 149 -23.41 5.18 -9.21
N TYR A 150 -24.46 5.64 -8.50
CA TYR A 150 -25.77 5.99 -9.08
C TYR A 150 -26.47 7.09 -8.28
#